data_AF-A0A4Y2E1K9-F1
#
_entry.id   AF-A0A4Y2E1K9-F1
#
_cell.length_a   1.000
_cell.length_b   1.000
_cell.length_c   1.000
_cell.angle_alpha   90.00
_cell.angle_beta   90.00
_cell.angle_gamma   90.00
#
_symmetry.space_group_name_H-M   'P 1'
#
loop_
_entity.id
_entity.type
_entity.pdbx_description
1 polymer ?
#
loop_
_entity_poly.entity_id
_entity_poly.type
_entity_poly.pdbx_seq_one_letter_code
_entity_poly.pdbx_strand_id
1 'polypeptide(L)'
;MLKKPARYDNYVLLAEHAEPDTYKEAIASKESSEWLAAMKEEMDSLEANNTWELVNLPQDRKAIGSRWVYKIKKNADGTVQRFKARLVAKGYSQKVGVDFN
;
A
#
# COMPACT_ATOMS: atom_id res chain seq x y z
N MET A 1 22.25 29.11 17.68
CA MET A 1 21.86 28.08 16.69
C MET A 1 20.59 27.41 17.19
N LEU A 2 19.48 27.47 16.45
CA LEU A 2 18.21 26.85 16.84
C LEU A 2 18.35 25.33 16.85
N LYS A 3 18.15 24.70 18.01
CA LYS A 3 18.02 23.23 18.09
C LYS A 3 16.69 22.85 17.44
N LYS A 4 16.74 21.95 16.45
CA LYS A 4 15.53 21.44 15.79
C LYS A 4 14.66 20.69 16.81
N PRO A 5 13.33 20.87 16.80
CA PRO A 5 12.44 20.15 17.69
C PRO A 5 12.50 18.63 17.46
N ALA A 6 12.47 17.83 18.54
CA ALA A 6 12.54 16.36 18.49
C ALA A 6 11.44 15.70 17.63
N ARG A 7 10.37 16.44 17.32
CA ARG A 7 9.32 16.03 16.38
C ARG A 7 9.86 15.72 14.98
N TYR A 8 10.97 16.34 14.57
CA TYR A 8 11.61 16.09 13.28
C TYR A 8 12.61 14.93 13.31
N ASP A 9 12.96 14.37 14.47
CA ASP A 9 13.89 13.24 14.55
C ASP A 9 13.28 11.98 13.89
N ASN A 10 11.95 11.80 14.00
CA ASN A 10 11.21 10.77 13.26
C ASN A 10 11.28 10.95 11.73
N TYR A 11 11.40 12.20 11.24
CA TYR A 11 11.58 12.51 9.80
C TYR A 11 13.02 12.29 9.32
N VAL A 12 14.01 12.36 10.20
CA VAL A 12 15.41 12.06 9.86
C VAL A 12 15.64 10.54 9.85
N LEU A 13 15.02 9.79 10.76
CA LEU A 13 14.97 8.32 10.77
C LEU A 13 14.06 7.72 9.67
N LEU A 14 13.33 8.57 8.94
CA LEU A 14 12.56 8.21 7.74
C LEU A 14 13.46 8.00 6.51
N ALA A 15 14.72 8.42 6.56
CA ALA A 15 15.63 8.38 5.41
C ALA A 15 16.30 7.03 5.13
N GLU A 16 16.19 6.03 6.03
CA GLU A 16 16.82 4.72 5.81
C GLU A 16 16.01 3.80 4.88
N HIS A 17 14.68 3.89 4.93
CA HIS A 17 13.79 3.05 4.13
C HIS A 17 12.69 3.93 3.52
N ALA A 18 12.70 4.04 2.18
CA ALA A 18 11.72 4.84 1.46
C ALA A 18 10.43 4.04 1.25
N GLU A 19 9.29 4.65 1.57
CA GLU A 19 7.98 4.11 1.20
C GLU A 19 7.71 4.44 -0.27
N PRO A 20 7.59 3.43 -1.15
CA PRO A 20 7.37 3.67 -2.57
C PRO A 20 5.94 4.17 -2.82
N ASP A 21 5.75 4.98 -3.86
CA ASP A 21 4.44 5.44 -4.30
C ASP A 21 3.84 4.51 -5.35
N THR A 22 4.69 3.73 -6.04
CA THR A 22 4.29 2.85 -7.13
C THR A 22 4.87 1.44 -6.98
N TYR A 23 4.21 0.47 -7.62
CA TYR A 23 4.74 -0.90 -7.73
C TYR A 23 6.15 -0.93 -8.34
N LYS A 24 6.39 -0.10 -9.37
CA LYS A 24 7.69 -0.02 -10.04
C LYS A 24 8.80 0.44 -9.11
N GLU A 25 8.51 1.44 -8.27
CA GLU A 25 9.44 1.89 -7.23
C GLU A 25 9.65 0.82 -6.17
N ALA A 26 8.59 0.14 -5.73
CA ALA A 26 8.67 -0.91 -4.73
C ALA A 26 9.59 -2.07 -5.17
N ILE A 27 9.44 -2.56 -6.41
CA ILE A 27 10.29 -3.65 -6.92
C ILE A 27 11.71 -3.20 -7.28
N ALA A 28 11.91 -1.91 -7.53
CA ALA A 28 13.24 -1.35 -7.80
C ALA A 28 13.99 -0.95 -6.52
N SER A 29 13.33 -0.98 -5.36
CA SER A 29 13.91 -0.64 -4.06
C SER A 29 14.81 -1.76 -3.52
N LYS A 30 15.63 -1.42 -2.52
CA LYS A 30 16.47 -2.39 -1.81
C LYS A 30 15.63 -3.40 -1.03
N GLU A 31 14.45 -2.96 -0.59
CA GLU A 31 13.46 -3.70 0.18
C GLU A 31 12.42 -4.41 -0.72
N SER A 32 12.77 -4.67 -1.98
CA SER A 32 11.84 -5.24 -2.96
C SER A 32 11.28 -6.59 -2.50
N SER A 33 12.09 -7.44 -1.86
CA SER A 33 11.65 -8.71 -1.28
C SER A 33 10.55 -8.54 -0.24
N GLU A 34 10.70 -7.55 0.64
CA GLU A 34 9.80 -7.25 1.74
C GLU A 34 8.49 -6.65 1.22
N TRP A 35 8.57 -5.79 0.20
CA TRP A 35 7.38 -5.28 -0.47
C TRP A 35 6.63 -6.36 -1.23
N LEU A 36 7.34 -7.26 -1.93
CA LEU A 36 6.72 -8.41 -2.62
C LEU A 36 6.04 -9.35 -1.63
N ALA A 37 6.69 -9.65 -0.50
CA ALA A 37 6.09 -10.44 0.57
C ALA A 37 4.82 -9.78 1.11
N ALA A 38 4.86 -8.49 1.41
CA ALA A 38 3.69 -7.76 1.91
C ALA A 38 2.55 -7.69 0.89
N MET A 39 2.84 -7.59 -0.41
CA MET A 39 1.83 -7.64 -1.48
C MET A 39 1.21 -9.03 -1.59
N LYS A 40 2.01 -10.09 -1.46
CA LYS A 40 1.52 -11.46 -1.46
C LYS A 40 0.58 -11.71 -0.27
N GLU A 41 0.98 -11.27 0.93
CA GLU A 41 0.14 -11.40 2.13
C GLU A 41 -1.22 -10.70 1.98
N GLU A 42 -1.25 -9.53 1.34
CA GLU A 42 -2.52 -8.85 1.03
C GLU A 42 -3.36 -9.66 0.05
N MET A 43 -2.77 -10.18 -1.04
CA MET A 43 -3.50 -11.01 -2.01
C MET A 43 -4.06 -12.28 -1.36
N ASP A 44 -3.23 -12.99 -0.60
CA ASP A 44 -3.63 -14.19 0.15
C ASP A 44 -4.77 -13.85 1.14
N SER A 45 -4.69 -12.70 1.82
CA SER A 45 -5.76 -12.26 2.74
C SER A 45 -7.06 -11.94 2.00
N LEU A 46 -6.98 -11.31 0.82
CA LEU A 46 -8.17 -11.03 0.03
C LEU A 46 -8.83 -12.35 -0.38
N GLU A 47 -8.07 -13.32 -0.87
CA GLU A 47 -8.56 -14.66 -1.23
C GLU A 47 -9.20 -15.36 -0.03
N ALA A 48 -8.51 -15.39 1.11
CA ALA A 48 -8.99 -16.03 2.33
C ALA A 48 -10.30 -15.42 2.86
N ASN A 49 -10.50 -14.11 2.67
CA ASN A 49 -11.72 -13.44 3.11
C ASN A 49 -12.95 -13.81 2.28
N ASN A 50 -12.79 -14.44 1.11
CA ASN A 50 -13.90 -14.80 0.20
C ASN A 50 -14.83 -13.60 -0.12
N THR A 51 -14.30 -12.37 -0.05
CA THR A 51 -15.07 -11.13 -0.29
C THR A 51 -15.02 -10.67 -1.73
N TRP A 52 -14.31 -11.37 -2.60
CA TRP A 52 -14.14 -11.02 -4.01
C TRP A 52 -14.06 -12.27 -4.88
N GLU A 53 -14.51 -12.14 -6.12
CA GLU A 53 -14.38 -13.15 -7.17
C GLU A 53 -13.70 -12.49 -8.37
N LEU A 54 -12.75 -13.20 -8.98
CA LEU A 54 -12.15 -12.75 -10.22
C LEU A 54 -13.11 -13.04 -11.38
N VAL A 55 -13.77 -12.00 -11.88
CA VAL A 55 -14.72 -12.08 -12.99
C VAL A 55 -14.20 -11.37 -14.23
N ASN A 56 -14.64 -11.82 -15.40
CA ASN A 56 -14.44 -11.07 -16.63
C ASN A 56 -15.19 -9.73 -16.55
N LEU A 57 -14.59 -8.66 -17.08
CA LEU A 57 -15.24 -7.34 -17.12
C LEU A 57 -16.56 -7.45 -17.91
N PRO A 58 -17.73 -7.17 -17.30
CA PRO A 58 -18.99 -7.25 -18.01
C PRO A 58 -19.06 -6.26 -19.17
N GLN A 59 -19.85 -6.61 -20.18
CA GLN A 59 -20.15 -5.70 -21.29
C GLN A 59 -20.76 -4.40 -20.73
N ASP A 60 -20.38 -3.27 -21.31
CA ASP A 60 -20.81 -1.91 -20.93
C ASP A 60 -20.38 -1.43 -19.54
N ARG A 61 -19.43 -2.12 -18.89
CA ARG A 61 -18.80 -1.67 -17.64
C ARG A 61 -17.37 -1.22 -17.87
N LYS A 62 -16.94 -0.23 -17.08
CA LYS A 62 -15.55 0.22 -17.03
C LYS A 62 -14.89 -0.31 -15.77
N ALA A 63 -13.76 -0.99 -15.91
CA ALA A 63 -12.99 -1.43 -14.75
C ALA A 63 -12.53 -0.24 -13.92
N ILE A 64 -12.73 -0.31 -12.60
CA ILE A 64 -12.17 0.64 -11.65
C ILE A 64 -10.70 0.29 -11.45
N GLY A 65 -9.81 1.24 -11.71
CA GLY A 65 -8.40 1.04 -11.48
C GLY A 65 -8.11 0.83 -9.98
N SER A 66 -7.12 0.03 -9.65
CA SER A 66 -6.58 -0.11 -8.31
C SER A 66 -5.17 0.50 -8.21
N ARG A 67 -4.67 0.65 -6.99
CA ARG A 67 -3.27 0.98 -6.70
C ARG A 67 -2.81 0.29 -5.44
N TRP A 68 -1.51 0.04 -5.37
CA TRP A 68 -0.86 -0.35 -4.12
C TRP A 68 -0.64 0.87 -3.22
N VAL A 69 -0.81 0.67 -1.92
CA VAL A 69 -0.44 1.63 -0.88
C VAL A 69 0.55 0.95 0.05
N TYR A 70 1.74 1.53 0.16
CA TYR A 70 2.85 0.98 0.93
C TYR A 70 3.04 1.76 2.23
N LYS A 71 3.26 1.04 3.33
CA LYS A 71 3.62 1.61 4.62
C LYS A 71 4.57 0.73 5.41
N ILE A 72 5.55 1.35 6.04
CA ILE A 72 6.44 0.71 7.01
C ILE A 72 5.85 0.93 8.40
N LYS A 73 5.54 -0.17 9.10
CA LYS A 73 5.19 -0.16 10.51
C LYS A 73 6.48 -0.20 11.31
N LYS A 74 6.61 0.71 12.26
CA LYS A 74 7.77 0.81 13.15
C LYS A 74 7.38 0.48 14.59
N ASN A 75 8.33 -0.08 15.33
CA ASN A 75 8.22 -0.26 16.77
C ASN A 75 8.37 1.09 17.50
N ALA A 76 8.12 1.11 18.81
CA ALA A 76 8.26 2.32 19.63
C ALA A 76 9.70 2.86 19.66
N ASP A 77 10.70 2.00 19.45
CA ASP A 77 12.11 2.35 19.35
C ASP A 77 12.53 2.84 17.94
N GLY A 78 11.59 2.89 16.98
CA GLY A 78 11.83 3.35 15.62
C GLY A 78 12.35 2.26 14.66
N THR A 79 12.61 1.05 15.13
CA THR A 79 13.00 -0.08 14.27
C THR A 79 11.85 -0.54 13.39
N VAL A 80 12.15 -1.12 12.22
CA VAL A 80 11.12 -1.66 11.32
C VAL A 80 10.47 -2.87 11.98
N GLN A 81 9.17 -2.76 12.23
CA GLN A 81 8.33 -3.86 12.71
C GLN A 81 7.85 -4.72 11.54
N ARG A 82 7.33 -4.08 10.49
CA ARG A 82 6.72 -4.78 9.35
C ARG A 82 6.54 -3.88 8.13
N PHE A 83 6.75 -4.45 6.94
CA PHE A 83 6.32 -3.86 5.68
C PHE A 83 4.86 -4.21 5.41
N LYS A 84 4.06 -3.21 5.03
CA LYS A 84 2.64 -3.38 4.77
C LYS A 84 2.29 -2.84 3.40
N ALA A 85 1.70 -3.67 2.56
CA ALA A 85 1.06 -3.28 1.32
C ALA A 85 -0.46 -3.43 1.45
N ARG A 86 -1.21 -2.60 0.73
CA ARG A 86 -2.65 -2.74 0.57
C ARG A 86 -3.07 -2.47 -0.86
N LEU A 87 -3.99 -3.27 -1.37
CA LEU A 87 -4.58 -3.05 -2.68
C LEU A 87 -5.86 -2.23 -2.53
N VAL A 88 -5.88 -1.03 -3.10
CA VAL A 88 -6.99 -0.09 -2.91
C VAL A 88 -7.58 0.32 -4.26
N ALA A 89 -8.91 0.27 -4.36
CA ALA A 89 -9.62 0.79 -5.52
C ALA A 89 -9.48 2.33 -5.60
N LYS A 90 -9.39 2.86 -6.82
CA LYS A 90 -9.40 4.31 -7.08
C LYS A 90 -10.84 4.82 -6.96
N GLY A 91 -11.32 4.92 -5.72
CA GLY A 91 -12.73 5.22 -5.39
C GLY A 91 -13.27 6.51 -6.02
N TYR A 92 -12.41 7.49 -6.32
CA TYR A 92 -12.81 8.72 -7.01
C TYR A 92 -13.40 8.49 -8.41
N SER A 93 -13.21 7.30 -9.01
CA SER A 93 -13.82 6.92 -10.29
C SER A 93 -15.09 6.06 -10.14
N GLN A 94 -15.55 5.80 -8.91
CA GLN A 94 -16.77 5.02 -8.65
C GLN A 94 -18.03 5.86 -8.84
N LYS A 95 -19.10 5.22 -9.30
CA LYS A 95 -20.44 5.82 -9.43
C LYS A 95 -21.45 5.11 -8.52
N VAL A 96 -22.16 5.89 -7.69
CA VAL A 96 -23.29 5.40 -6.88
C VAL A 96 -24.36 4.78 -7.81
N GLY A 97 -24.92 3.64 -7.42
CA GLY A 97 -25.93 2.91 -8.18
C GLY A 97 -25.40 2.15 -9.39
N VAL A 98 -24.09 2.21 -9.65
CA VAL A 98 -23.41 1.41 -10.68
C VAL A 98 -22.35 0.53 -10.04
N ASP A 99 -21.44 1.14 -9.29
CA ASP A 99 -20.27 0.47 -8.71
C ASP A 99 -20.41 0.17 -7.22
N PHE A 100 -21.27 0.92 -6.52
CA PHE A 100 -21.62 0.69 -5.12
C PHE A 100 -23.03 1.21 -4.82
N ASN A 101 -23.65 0.64 -3.78
CA ASN A 101 -25.00 0.97 -3.33
C ASN A 101 -24.98 1.97 -2.18
#